data_AF-A0A1H1WIE8-F1
#
_entry.id   AF-A0A1H1WIE8-F1
#
_cell.length_a   1.000
_cell.length_b   1.000
_cell.length_c   1.000
_cell.angle_alpha   90.00
_cell.angle_beta   90.00
_cell.angle_gamma   90.00
#
_symmetry.space_group_name_H-M   'P 1'
#
loop_
_entity.id
_entity.type
_entity.pdbx_description
1 polymer ?
#
loop_
_entity_poly.entity_id
_entity_poly.type
_entity_poly.pdbx_seq_one_letter_code
_entity_poly.pdbx_strand_id
1 'polypeptide(L)' 'MGKRHPNLPAWQWRAYPHNHQHPTNLVLHLIAVPLFIVAFLLMVSGVFSLDLASIAIGVISLLAALGLQHHGHRLA' A
#
# COMPACT_ATOMS: atom_id res chain seq x y z
N MET A 1 -21.77 -19.27 32.39
CA MET A 1 -20.53 -18.72 31.80
C MET A 1 -20.90 -17.59 30.83
N GLY A 2 -21.00 -16.36 31.32
CA GLY A 2 -21.38 -15.21 30.49
C GLY A 2 -20.28 -14.90 29.49
N LYS A 3 -20.61 -14.96 28.19
CA LYS A 3 -19.72 -14.53 27.11
C LYS A 3 -19.44 -13.05 27.35
N ARG A 4 -18.25 -12.71 27.84
CA ARG A 4 -17.81 -11.32 27.93
C ARG A 4 -17.81 -10.79 26.50
N HIS A 5 -18.82 -10.01 26.14
CA HIS A 5 -18.81 -9.30 24.87
C HIS A 5 -17.52 -8.49 24.82
N PRO A 6 -16.64 -8.72 23.83
CA PRO A 6 -15.45 -7.92 23.67
C PRO A 6 -15.90 -6.47 23.60
N ASN A 7 -15.39 -5.65 24.51
CA ASN A 7 -15.72 -4.23 24.53
C ASN A 7 -14.99 -3.61 23.33
N LEU A 8 -15.65 -3.66 22.16
CA LEU A 8 -15.06 -3.40 20.84
C LEU A 8 -14.33 -2.06 20.79
N PRO A 9 -14.88 -0.93 21.29
CA PRO A 9 -14.16 0.33 21.31
C PRO A 9 -12.88 0.24 22.14
N ALA A 10 -12.95 -0.33 23.35
CA ALA A 10 -11.78 -0.47 24.21
C ALA A 10 -10.73 -1.43 23.65
N TRP A 11 -11.14 -2.44 22.88
CA TRP A 11 -10.21 -3.30 22.14
C TRP A 11 -9.56 -2.53 20.99
N GLN A 12 -10.35 -1.75 20.23
CA GLN A 12 -9.86 -0.96 19.10
C GLN A 12 -8.84 0.09 19.55
N TRP A 13 -9.12 0.82 20.63
CA TRP A 13 -8.18 1.80 21.21
C TRP A 13 -6.90 1.18 21.76
N ARG A 14 -6.93 -0.07 22.23
CA ARG A 14 -5.72 -0.79 22.70
C ARG A 14 -4.91 -1.40 21.57
N ALA A 15 -5.56 -1.84 20.50
CA ALA A 15 -4.92 -2.43 19.33
C ALA A 15 -4.37 -1.37 18.35
N TYR A 16 -5.01 -0.19 18.28
CA TYR A 16 -4.64 0.86 17.33
C TYR A 16 -3.17 1.33 17.41
N PRO A 17 -2.60 1.59 18.61
CA PRO A 17 -1.20 1.95 18.74
C PRO A 17 -0.28 0.81 18.31
N HIS A 18 -0.71 -0.45 18.50
CA HIS A 18 0.05 -1.65 18.15
C HIS A 18 0.08 -1.92 16.64
N ASN A 19 -0.99 -1.56 15.92
CA ASN A 19 -1.07 -1.73 14.46
C ASN A 19 -0.50 -0.54 13.66
N HIS A 20 -0.19 0.59 14.30
CA HIS A 20 0.33 1.81 13.66
C HIS A 20 1.64 2.28 14.33
N GLN A 21 2.44 1.36 14.88
CA GLN A 21 3.65 1.69 15.66
C GLN A 21 4.70 2.43 14.84
N HIS A 22 4.76 2.21 13.52
CA HIS A 22 5.79 2.79 12.67
C HIS A 22 5.23 3.81 11.66
N PRO A 23 5.38 5.12 11.92
CA PRO A 23 4.93 6.17 10.98
C PRO A 23 5.62 6.04 9.62
N THR A 24 6.80 5.40 9.56
CA THR A 24 7.50 5.08 8.32
C THR A 24 6.67 4.21 7.38
N ASN A 25 5.97 3.19 7.88
CA ASN A 25 5.10 2.36 7.03
C ASN A 25 3.96 3.20 6.42
N LEU A 26 3.38 4.13 7.20
CA LEU A 26 2.32 5.01 6.73
C LEU A 26 2.81 5.95 5.61
N VAL A 27 4.00 6.53 5.76
CA VAL A 27 4.61 7.42 4.75
C VAL A 27 4.95 6.64 3.48
N LEU A 28 5.55 5.45 3.61
CA LEU A 28 5.87 4.59 2.48
C LEU A 28 4.58 4.17 1.73
N HIS A 29 3.52 3.85 2.46
CA HIS A 29 2.23 3.51 1.86
C HIS A 29 1.60 4.70 1.11
N LEU A 30 1.68 5.92 1.68
CA LEU A 30 1.16 7.14 1.07
C LEU A 30 1.82 7.46 -0.28
N ILE A 31 3.08 7.04 -0.49
CA ILE A 31 3.80 7.20 -1.75
C ILE A 31 3.54 6.00 -2.69
N ALA A 32 3.50 4.79 -2.13
CA ALA A 32 3.34 3.57 -2.92
C ALA A 32 1.99 3.52 -3.66
N VAL A 33 0.91 3.98 -3.02
CA VAL A 33 -0.44 3.93 -3.60
C VAL A 33 -0.56 4.83 -4.84
N PRO A 34 -0.20 6.12 -4.83
CA PRO A 34 -0.18 6.95 -6.03
C PRO A 34 0.72 6.39 -7.13
N LEU A 35 1.90 5.88 -6.77
CA LEU A 35 2.84 5.32 -7.75
C LEU A 35 2.26 4.09 -8.45
N PHE A 36 1.56 3.22 -7.71
CA PHE A 36 0.86 2.07 -8.27
C PHE A 36 -0.25 2.48 -9.23
N ILE A 37 -1.03 3.53 -8.89
CA ILE A 37 -2.10 4.05 -9.75
C ILE A 37 -1.50 4.57 -11.06
N VAL A 38 -0.43 5.37 -11.00
CA VAL A 38 0.25 5.88 -12.19
C VAL A 38 0.81 4.74 -13.05
N ALA A 39 1.44 3.74 -12.42
CA ALA A 39 1.94 2.55 -13.11
C ALA A 39 0.83 1.82 -13.89
N PHE A 40 -0.32 1.60 -13.25
CA PHE A 40 -1.47 0.97 -13.87
C PHE A 40 -2.00 1.79 -15.05
N LEU A 41 -2.19 3.10 -14.88
CA LEU A 41 -2.66 3.99 -15.94
C LEU A 41 -1.70 4.02 -17.14
N LEU A 42 -0.39 4.05 -16.91
CA LEU A 42 0.62 3.99 -17.96
C LEU A 42 0.60 2.67 -18.71
N MET A 43 0.46 1.55 -18.01
CA MET A 43 0.35 0.23 -18.67
C MET A 43 -0.93 0.14 -19.51
N VAL A 44 -2.07 0.57 -18.96
CA VAL A 44 -3.34 0.58 -19.68
C VAL A 44 -3.26 1.49 -20.93
N SER A 45 -2.75 2.70 -20.77
CA SER A 45 -2.54 3.64 -21.88
C SER A 45 -1.59 3.06 -22.93
N GLY A 46 -0.46 2.49 -22.52
CA GLY A 46 0.53 1.90 -23.42
C GLY A 46 -0.03 0.71 -24.21
N VAL A 47 -0.87 -0.14 -23.58
CA VAL A 47 -1.55 -1.23 -24.28
C VAL A 47 -2.52 -0.71 -25.35
N PHE A 48 -3.32 0.32 -25.03
CA PHE A 48 -4.26 0.89 -26.00
C PHE A 48 -3.59 1.71 -27.11
N SER A 49 -2.44 2.32 -26.83
CA SER A 49 -1.66 3.08 -27.80
C SER A 49 -0.59 2.26 -28.52
N LEU A 50 -0.44 0.97 -28.20
CA LEU A 50 0.67 0.12 -28.64
C LEU A 50 2.05 0.73 -28.37
N ASP A 51 2.17 1.53 -27.30
CA ASP A 51 3.39 2.20 -26.91
C ASP A 51 4.15 1.40 -25.85
N LEU A 52 5.23 0.77 -26.30
CA LEU A 52 6.11 -0.03 -25.46
C LEU A 52 6.83 0.80 -24.39
N ALA A 53 7.07 2.09 -24.64
CA ALA A 53 7.73 2.97 -23.67
C ALA A 53 6.82 3.22 -22.46
N SER A 54 5.54 3.56 -22.69
CA SER A 54 4.54 3.69 -21.63
C SER A 54 4.39 2.41 -20.80
N ILE A 55 4.39 1.24 -21.46
CA ILE A 55 4.35 -0.06 -20.76
C ILE A 55 5.61 -0.26 -19.90
N ALA A 56 6.79 0.00 -20.45
CA ALA A 56 8.06 -0.17 -19.73
C ALA A 56 8.15 0.75 -18.49
N ILE A 57 7.78 2.02 -18.64
CA ILE A 57 7.73 2.97 -17.52
C ILE A 57 6.72 2.50 -16.47
N GLY A 58 5.54 2.05 -16.90
CA GLY A 58 4.52 1.49 -16.01
C GLY A 58 5.03 0.29 -15.20
N VAL A 59 5.74 -0.65 -15.83
CA VAL A 59 6.34 -1.80 -15.13
C VAL A 59 7.39 -1.36 -14.11
N ILE A 60 8.26 -0.41 -14.45
CA ILE A 60 9.27 0.11 -13.51
C ILE A 60 8.59 0.78 -12.31
N SER A 61 7.59 1.64 -12.55
CA SER A 61 6.81 2.28 -11.49
C SER A 61 6.06 1.26 -10.62
N LEU A 62 5.54 0.19 -11.21
CA LEU A 62 4.88 -0.89 -10.47
C LEU A 62 5.85 -1.60 -9.53
N LEU A 63 7.03 -1.97 -10.02
CA LEU A 63 8.07 -2.62 -9.21
C LEU A 63 8.54 -1.72 -8.06
N ALA A 64 8.71 -0.42 -8.33
CA ALA A 64 9.05 0.56 -7.31
C ALA A 64 7.96 0.66 -6.22
N ALA A 65 6.68 0.71 -6.61
CA ALA A 65 5.55 0.74 -5.67
C ALA A 65 5.49 -0.51 -4.78
N LEU A 66 5.68 -1.70 -5.37
CA LEU A 66 5.70 -2.96 -4.63
C LEU A 66 6.90 -3.04 -3.68
N GLY A 67 8.08 -2.60 -4.10
CA GLY A 67 9.26 -2.51 -3.25
C GLY A 67 9.04 -1.61 -2.04
N LEU A 68 8.37 -0.46 -2.25
CA LEU A 68 8.07 0.49 -1.19
C LEU A 68 7.06 -0.07 -0.17
N GLN A 69 6.01 -0.76 -0.64
CA GLN A 69 5.07 -1.48 0.22
C GLN A 69 5.75 -2.62 0.99
N HIS A 70 6.57 -3.43 0.33
CA HIS A 70 7.30 -4.52 0.97
C HIS A 70 8.23 -4.01 2.08
N HIS A 71 8.93 -2.91 1.83
CA HIS A 71 9.77 -2.28 2.86
C HIS A 71 8.94 -1.75 4.02
N GLY A 72 7.79 -1.09 3.75
CA GLY A 72 6.88 -0.62 4.79
C GLY A 72 6.36 -1.74 5.69
N HIS A 73 5.98 -2.88 5.11
CA HIS A 73 5.52 -4.05 5.87
C HIS A 73 6.61 -4.71 6.72
N ARG A 74 7.89 -4.64 6.30
CA ARG A 74 9.01 -5.15 7.11
C ARG A 74 9.36 -4.26 8.29
N LEU A 75 8.92 -3.00 8.26
CA LEU A 75 9.13 -2.01 9.32
C LEU A 75 7.93 -1.89 10.26
N ALA A 76 6.82 -2.59 9.98
CA ALA A 76 5.59 -2.57 10.78
C ALA A 76 5.58 -3.72 11.80
#